data_AF-A0A3B0P109-F1
#
_entry.id   AF-A0A3B0P109-F1
#
_cell.length_a   1.000
_cell.length_b   1.000
_cell.length_c   1.000
_cell.angle_alpha   90.00
_cell.angle_beta   90.00
_cell.angle_gamma   90.00
#
_symmetry.space_group_name_H-M   'P 1'
#
loop_
_entity.id
_entity.type
_entity.pdbx_description
1 polymer ?
#
loop_
_entity_poly.entity_id
_entity_poly.type
_entity_poly.pdbx_seq_one_letter_code
_entity_poly.pdbx_strand_id
1 'polypeptide(L)'
;MVIESVKKTGRLLVVHEAVKSFSVSAEIIATVNEECFEYLKAPLTRCTGYDVIIPFDRGEGYFQISPKKVLVKMQEVLDFKF
;
A
#
# COMPACT_ATOMS: atom_id res chain seq x y z
N MET A 1 -13.58 -6.68 9.71
CA MET A 1 -12.29 -7.19 9.18
C MET A 1 -11.85 -6.38 7.94
N VAL A 2 -10.60 -6.52 7.46
CA VAL A 2 -10.07 -5.78 6.29
C VAL A 2 -10.94 -5.99 5.05
N ILE A 3 -11.33 -7.24 4.79
CA ILE A 3 -12.21 -7.65 3.66
C ILE A 3 -13.53 -6.86 3.66
N GLU A 4 -14.23 -6.79 4.80
CA GLU A 4 -15.51 -6.06 4.90
C GLU A 4 -15.34 -4.55 4.65
N SER A 5 -14.23 -3.97 5.13
CA SER A 5 -13.89 -2.57 4.89
C SER A 5 -13.68 -2.31 3.39
N VAL A 6 -12.93 -3.19 2.71
CA VAL A 6 -12.69 -3.11 1.27
C VAL A 6 -13.98 -3.31 0.49
N LYS A 7 -14.86 -4.24 0.88
CA LYS A 7 -16.19 -4.41 0.25
C LYS A 7 -17.04 -3.14 0.37
N LYS A 8 -16.92 -2.40 1.48
CA LYS A 8 -17.63 -1.12 1.70
C LYS A 8 -17.04 0.03 0.87
N THR A 9 -15.71 0.20 0.86
CA THR A 9 -15.05 1.36 0.24
C THR A 9 -14.71 1.15 -1.24
N GLY A 10 -14.47 -0.10 -1.63
CA GLY A 10 -13.93 -0.52 -2.92
C GLY A 10 -12.47 -0.12 -3.15
N ARG A 11 -11.74 0.34 -2.13
CA ARG A 11 -10.36 0.85 -2.27
C ARG A 11 -9.49 0.44 -1.10
N LEU A 12 -8.23 0.11 -1.37
CA LEU A 12 -7.25 -0.26 -0.34
C LEU A 12 -5.88 0.35 -0.64
N LEU A 13 -5.30 0.98 0.39
CA LEU A 13 -3.90 1.39 0.43
C LEU A 13 -3.24 0.74 1.65
N VAL A 14 -2.25 -0.10 1.44
CA VAL A 14 -1.46 -0.70 2.53
C VAL A 14 -0.19 0.12 2.74
N VAL A 15 0.03 0.60 3.97
CA VAL A 15 1.25 1.31 4.36
C VAL A 15 2.13 0.36 5.17
N HIS A 16 3.38 0.19 4.77
CA HIS A 16 4.29 -0.76 5.42
C HIS A 16 5.74 -0.32 5.31
N GLU A 17 6.43 -0.15 6.42
CA GLU A 17 7.78 0.43 6.48
C GLU A 17 8.84 -0.37 5.71
N ALA A 18 8.75 -1.71 5.73
CA ALA A 18 9.76 -2.55 5.12
C ALA A 18 9.77 -2.44 3.58
N VAL A 19 10.73 -3.13 2.99
CA VAL A 19 10.92 -3.20 1.54
C VAL A 19 9.65 -3.71 0.83
N LYS A 20 9.50 -3.34 -0.44
CA LYS A 20 8.31 -3.68 -1.22
C LYS A 20 8.25 -5.18 -1.53
N SER A 21 9.38 -5.76 -1.87
CA SER A 21 9.52 -7.16 -2.26
C SER A 21 9.40 -8.09 -1.05
N PHE A 22 8.67 -9.19 -1.20
CA PHE A 22 8.49 -10.23 -0.15
C PHE A 22 8.02 -9.71 1.22
N SER A 23 7.27 -8.61 1.26
CA SER A 23 6.74 -8.08 2.52
C SER A 23 5.34 -8.56 2.83
N VAL A 24 4.92 -8.42 4.09
CA VAL A 24 3.56 -8.69 4.55
C VAL A 24 2.52 -7.90 3.76
N SER A 25 2.90 -6.71 3.28
CA SER A 25 2.02 -5.92 2.41
C SER A 25 1.66 -6.65 1.10
N ALA A 26 2.53 -7.51 0.57
CA ALA A 26 2.23 -8.31 -0.62
C ALA A 26 1.18 -9.38 -0.32
N GLU A 27 1.30 -10.05 0.83
CA GLU A 27 0.33 -11.06 1.29
C GLU A 27 -1.06 -10.46 1.47
N ILE A 28 -1.16 -9.30 2.16
CA ILE A 28 -2.44 -8.62 2.38
C ILE A 28 -3.12 -8.29 1.04
N ILE A 29 -2.35 -7.83 0.05
CA ILE A 29 -2.89 -7.50 -1.27
C ILE A 29 -3.36 -8.77 -2.00
N ALA A 30 -2.59 -9.85 -1.94
CA ALA A 30 -2.97 -11.13 -2.54
C ALA A 30 -4.28 -11.66 -1.95
N THR A 31 -4.37 -11.73 -0.62
CA THR A 31 -5.58 -12.20 0.07
C THR A 31 -6.80 -11.34 -0.25
N VAL A 32 -6.65 -10.01 -0.26
CA VAL A 32 -7.77 -9.10 -0.60
C VAL A 32 -8.16 -9.25 -2.07
N ASN A 33 -7.20 -9.46 -2.96
CA ASN A 33 -7.49 -9.68 -4.37
C ASN A 33 -8.27 -10.98 -4.58
N GLU A 34 -7.91 -12.07 -3.91
CA GLU A 34 -8.64 -13.34 -3.98
C GLU A 34 -10.08 -13.23 -3.46
N GLU A 35 -10.29 -12.52 -2.34
CA GLU A 35 -11.57 -12.50 -1.64
C GLU A 35 -12.52 -11.37 -2.09
N CYS A 36 -11.99 -10.31 -2.71
CA CYS A 36 -12.74 -9.06 -2.95
C CYS A 36 -12.58 -8.47 -4.36
N PHE A 37 -12.03 -9.21 -5.33
CA PHE A 37 -11.73 -8.69 -6.68
C PHE A 37 -12.88 -7.88 -7.30
N GLU A 38 -14.10 -8.40 -7.23
CA GLU A 38 -15.30 -7.81 -7.84
C GLU A 38 -15.74 -6.49 -7.22
N TYR A 39 -15.29 -6.18 -5.99
CA TYR A 39 -15.67 -4.97 -5.26
C TYR A 39 -14.69 -3.81 -5.48
N LEU A 40 -13.56 -4.05 -6.15
CA LEU A 40 -12.50 -3.06 -6.31
C LEU A 40 -12.89 -1.98 -7.32
N LYS A 41 -12.77 -0.72 -6.88
CA LYS A 41 -13.01 0.52 -7.64
C LYS A 41 -11.72 1.23 -8.07
N ALA A 42 -10.58 0.71 -7.61
CA ALA A 42 -9.24 1.17 -7.96
C ALA A 42 -8.24 0.01 -7.77
N PRO A 43 -7.06 0.05 -8.41
CA PRO A 43 -6.01 -0.94 -8.20
C PRO A 43 -5.55 -0.94 -6.74
N LEU A 44 -5.36 -2.15 -6.21
CA LEU A 44 -4.80 -2.37 -4.88
C LEU A 44 -3.39 -1.77 -4.81
N THR A 45 -3.18 -0.81 -3.90
CA THR A 45 -1.96 -0.01 -3.88
C THR A 45 -1.20 -0.20 -2.57
N ARG A 46 0.13 -0.11 -2.65
CA ARG A 46 1.03 -0.23 -1.50
C ARG A 46 1.96 0.98 -1.41
N CYS A 47 2.08 1.53 -0.22
CA CYS A 47 3.07 2.54 0.14
C CYS A 47 4.12 1.88 1.04
N THR A 48 5.26 1.51 0.45
CA THR A 48 6.32 0.77 1.14
C THR A 48 7.65 1.52 1.15
N GLY A 49 8.63 0.99 1.87
CA GLY A 49 10.05 1.27 1.66
C GLY A 49 10.51 0.87 0.25
N TYR A 50 11.71 1.33 -0.11
CA TYR A 50 12.34 0.98 -1.38
C TYR A 50 13.03 -0.39 -1.28
N ASP A 51 13.18 -1.10 -2.40
CA ASP A 51 13.91 -2.39 -2.44
C ASP A 51 15.43 -2.15 -2.42
N VAL A 52 15.91 -1.64 -1.29
CA VAL A 52 17.32 -1.38 -1.00
C VAL A 52 17.64 -1.85 0.41
N ILE A 53 18.93 -2.03 0.70
CA ILE A 53 19.38 -2.27 2.08
C ILE A 53 18.94 -1.09 2.96
N ILE A 54 18.43 -1.39 4.14
CA ILE A 54 18.02 -0.36 5.11
C ILE A 54 19.26 0.51 5.42
N PRO A 55 19.19 1.82 5.14
CA PRO A 55 20.35 2.68 5.35
C PRO A 55 20.61 2.87 6.85
N PHE A 56 21.86 3.20 7.17
CA PHE A 56 22.23 3.69 8.50
C PHE A 56 21.59 5.06 8.80
N ASP A 57 21.75 5.51 10.04
CA ASP A 57 21.20 6.76 10.60
C ASP A 57 21.13 7.96 9.63
N ARG A 58 22.23 8.27 8.92
CA ARG A 58 22.30 9.42 8.00
C ARG A 58 21.40 9.27 6.77
N GLY A 59 21.09 8.05 6.37
CA GLY A 59 20.24 7.73 5.22
C GLY A 59 18.80 7.39 5.59
N GLU A 60 18.52 7.15 6.87
CA GLU A 60 17.21 6.69 7.36
C GLU A 60 16.07 7.65 6.97
N GLY A 61 16.28 8.95 7.12
CA GLY A 61 15.29 9.97 6.77
C GLY A 61 14.86 9.98 5.30
N TYR A 62 15.68 9.43 4.39
CA TYR A 62 15.32 9.28 2.97
C TYR A 62 14.54 7.98 2.68
N PHE A 63 14.68 6.99 3.55
CA PHE A 63 14.03 5.69 3.41
C PHE A 63 12.65 5.63 4.08
N GLN A 64 12.51 6.34 5.20
CA GLN A 64 11.29 6.38 6.00
C GLN A 64 10.06 6.79 5.18
N ILE A 65 8.92 6.17 5.51
CA ILE A 65 7.64 6.55 4.93
C ILE A 65 7.18 7.85 5.58
N SER A 66 7.16 8.93 4.78
CA SER A 66 6.63 10.21 5.23
C SER A 66 5.11 10.30 5.02
N PRO A 67 4.40 11.11 5.83
CA PRO A 67 2.98 11.40 5.62
C PRO A 67 2.69 11.95 4.21
N LYS A 68 3.63 12.73 3.64
CA LYS A 68 3.53 13.24 2.26
C LYS A 68 3.47 12.11 1.24
N LYS A 69 4.30 11.07 1.39
CA LYS A 69 4.31 9.89 0.52
C LYS A 69 2.97 9.15 0.57
N VAL A 70 2.40 9.01 1.76
CA VAL A 70 1.08 8.40 1.96
C VAL A 70 -0.02 9.22 1.30
N LEU A 71 -0.02 10.54 1.47
CA LEU A 71 -1.02 11.43 0.87
C LEU A 71 -1.00 11.37 -0.66
N VAL A 72 0.19 11.37 -1.28
CA VAL A 72 0.33 11.22 -2.74
C VAL A 72 -0.26 9.89 -3.20
N LYS A 73 0.08 8.78 -2.53
CA LYS A 73 -0.48 7.47 -2.87
C LYS A 73 -1.98 7.37 -2.64
N MET A 74 -2.49 8.02 -1.60
CA MET A 74 -3.94 8.09 -1.36
C MET A 74 -4.65 8.84 -2.48
N GLN A 75 -4.08 9.96 -2.93
CA GLN A 75 -4.63 10.76 -4.02
C GLN A 75 -4.65 9.97 -5.33
N GLU A 76 -3.56 9.26 -5.68
CA GLU A 76 -3.52 8.37 -6.84
C GLU A 76 -4.66 7.33 -6.83
N VAL A 77 -4.97 6.75 -5.68
CA VAL A 77 -6.05 5.75 -5.51
C VAL A 77 -7.45 6.38 -5.61
N LEU A 78 -7.60 7.63 -5.15
CA LEU A 78 -8.87 8.35 -5.22
C LEU A 78 -9.19 8.85 -6.62
N ASP A 79 -8.18 9.32 -7.35
CA ASP A 79 -8.32 9.88 -8.69
C ASP A 79 -8.44 8.82 -9.78
N PHE A 80 -8.09 7.57 -9.48
CA PHE A 80 -8.20 6.46 -10.42
C PHE A 80 -9.65 6.23 -10.86
N LYS A 81 -9.86 6.14 -12.18
CA LYS A 81 -11.13 5.81 -12.83
C LYS A 81 -10.89 4.63 -13.76
N PHE A 82 -11.72 3.59 -13.65
CA PHE A 82 -11.76 2.48 -14.58
C PHE A 82 -12.32 2.90 -15.95
#